data_AF-A0A9W8XYF3-F1
#
_entry.id   AF-A0A9W8XYF3-F1
#
_cell.length_a   1.000
_cell.length_b   1.000
_cell.length_c   1.000
_cell.angle_alpha   90.00
_cell.angle_beta   90.00
_cell.angle_gamma   90.00
#
_symmetry.space_group_name_H-M   'P 1'
#
loop_
_entity.id
_entity.type
_entity.pdbx_description
1 polymer ?
#
loop_
_entity_poly.entity_id
_entity_poly.type
_entity_poly.pdbx_seq_one_letter_code
_entity_poly.pdbx_strand_id
1 'polypeptide(L)'
;MRNQERPVTPAFQTSLSGGVYSNAKDLRTIALSILHNELLCDNVVREWLKPRGHTASLTTSLGAPWEIYRLTIPVSADTNRTRVSDLYTKAGGNAGYAAIFAISPDHGIGYTILLAGASAVPDRVPLRNLIGEVFIPAAEAAAFENAATNYAGKFADPDNELSNLTLTVDKDEPGLGLPSLFVDGVNWLSNITQPLLDPAASVNISNRLYPSGGEYISPSNGRLVKQFDAVSGKAGGIPRSQVEGGTGLFDDGCTAWETTGFFTTTEFELEVVEGRVMAVRMLDSNVTMTRLD
;
A
#
# COMPACT_ATOMS: atom_id res chain seq x y z
N MET A 1 56.82 -10.51 -44.50
CA MET A 1 56.13 -9.23 -44.24
C MET A 1 54.81 -9.56 -43.57
N ARG A 2 54.45 -8.80 -42.53
CA ARG A 2 53.46 -9.12 -41.50
C ARG A 2 52.05 -9.28 -42.07
N ASN A 3 51.37 -10.35 -41.67
CA ASN A 3 49.90 -10.38 -41.66
C ASN A 3 49.43 -9.38 -40.60
N GLN A 4 48.65 -8.40 -41.03
CA GLN A 4 48.07 -7.38 -40.16
C GLN A 4 46.80 -7.98 -39.53
N GLU A 5 46.90 -8.40 -38.27
CA GLU A 5 45.74 -8.76 -37.48
C GLU A 5 44.83 -7.53 -37.33
N ARG A 6 43.57 -7.66 -37.76
CA ARG A 6 42.53 -6.68 -37.44
C ARG A 6 42.26 -6.78 -35.94
N PRO A 7 42.17 -5.66 -35.20
CA PRO A 7 41.79 -5.70 -33.80
C PRO A 7 40.38 -6.27 -33.70
N VAL A 8 40.22 -7.33 -32.93
CA VAL A 8 38.90 -7.77 -32.46
C VAL A 8 38.43 -6.70 -31.48
N THR A 9 37.51 -5.84 -31.91
CA THR A 9 36.77 -4.95 -31.00
C THR A 9 36.10 -5.83 -29.94
N PRO A 10 36.29 -5.57 -28.63
CA PRO A 10 35.60 -6.34 -27.62
C PRO A 10 34.10 -6.10 -27.80
N ALA A 11 33.33 -7.18 -27.90
CA ALA A 11 31.89 -7.12 -27.77
C ALA A 11 31.57 -6.40 -26.46
N PHE A 12 30.81 -5.31 -26.54
CA PHE A 12 30.29 -4.58 -25.40
C PHE A 12 29.57 -5.58 -24.48
N GLN A 13 30.18 -5.94 -23.36
CA GLN A 13 29.57 -6.78 -22.35
C GLN A 13 28.58 -5.93 -21.55
N THR A 14 27.38 -5.71 -22.11
CA THR A 14 26.24 -5.01 -21.49
C THR A 14 25.35 -5.94 -20.68
N SER A 15 25.69 -7.23 -20.54
CA SER A 15 24.78 -8.26 -20.01
C SER A 15 24.24 -7.93 -18.61
N LEU A 16 25.03 -7.28 -17.76
CA LEU A 16 24.66 -6.93 -16.38
C LEU A 16 23.94 -5.59 -16.23
N SER A 17 24.04 -4.67 -17.21
CA SER A 17 23.51 -3.30 -17.09
C SER A 17 22.34 -2.97 -18.03
N GLY A 18 22.00 -3.87 -18.96
CA GLY A 18 20.86 -3.65 -19.88
C GLY A 18 20.80 -4.58 -21.10
N GLY A 19 21.37 -5.78 -21.03
CA GLY A 19 21.41 -6.73 -22.16
C GLY A 19 20.22 -7.68 -22.28
N VAL A 20 19.21 -7.55 -21.43
CA VAL A 20 18.04 -8.44 -21.40
C VAL A 20 16.97 -7.95 -22.37
N TYR A 21 16.50 -8.85 -23.23
CA TYR A 21 15.34 -8.64 -24.10
C TYR A 21 14.16 -9.43 -23.54
N SER A 22 12.97 -8.85 -23.59
CA SER A 22 11.76 -9.47 -23.07
C SER A 22 10.53 -8.98 -23.83
N ASN A 23 9.37 -9.53 -23.51
CA ASN A 23 8.07 -9.14 -24.07
C ASN A 23 7.10 -8.81 -22.93
N ALA A 24 5.92 -8.27 -23.28
CA ALA A 24 4.94 -7.85 -22.28
C ALA A 24 4.40 -9.01 -21.42
N LYS A 25 4.32 -10.24 -21.96
CA LYS A 25 3.85 -11.42 -21.22
C LYS A 25 4.84 -11.81 -20.13
N ASP A 26 6.12 -11.86 -20.46
CA ASP A 26 7.17 -12.24 -19.51
C ASP A 26 7.33 -11.16 -18.42
N LEU A 27 7.30 -9.88 -18.80
CA LEU A 27 7.35 -8.79 -17.83
C LEU A 27 6.10 -8.74 -16.94
N ARG A 28 4.90 -9.01 -17.48
CA ARG A 28 3.70 -9.19 -16.64
C ARG A 28 3.88 -10.33 -15.64
N THR A 29 4.43 -11.46 -16.08
CA THR A 29 4.69 -12.61 -15.21
C THR A 29 5.65 -12.25 -14.08
N ILE A 30 6.74 -11.53 -14.39
CA ILE A 30 7.67 -11.01 -13.38
C ILE A 30 6.94 -10.08 -12.41
N ALA A 31 6.17 -9.10 -12.90
CA ALA A 31 5.43 -8.18 -12.05
C ALA A 31 4.51 -8.90 -11.05
N LEU A 32 3.71 -9.86 -11.52
CA LEU A 32 2.83 -10.64 -10.66
C LEU A 32 3.61 -11.50 -9.66
N SER A 33 4.72 -12.12 -10.08
CA SER A 33 5.55 -12.91 -9.16
C SER A 33 6.13 -12.08 -8.01
N ILE A 34 6.42 -10.79 -8.26
CA ILE A 34 6.88 -9.86 -7.23
C ILE A 34 5.71 -9.44 -6.34
N LEU A 35 4.57 -9.07 -6.92
CA LEU A 35 3.39 -8.59 -6.17
C LEU A 35 2.78 -9.69 -5.29
N HIS A 36 2.90 -10.96 -5.68
CA HIS A 36 2.37 -12.12 -4.95
C HIS A 36 3.45 -12.93 -4.21
N ASN A 37 4.70 -12.45 -4.15
CA ASN A 37 5.81 -13.12 -3.46
C ASN A 37 6.02 -14.60 -3.90
N GLU A 38 5.81 -14.91 -5.18
CA GLU A 38 5.80 -16.30 -5.67
C GLU A 38 7.20 -16.96 -5.64
N LEU A 39 8.25 -16.15 -5.80
CA LEU A 39 9.63 -16.64 -5.90
C LEU A 39 10.48 -16.39 -4.65
N LEU A 40 10.14 -15.36 -3.88
CA LEU A 40 10.89 -14.91 -2.71
C LEU A 40 9.93 -14.79 -1.53
N CYS A 41 10.38 -15.17 -0.33
CA CYS A 41 9.58 -15.02 0.88
C CYS A 41 9.17 -13.56 1.10
N ASP A 42 8.00 -13.32 1.70
CA ASP A 42 7.41 -11.98 1.84
C ASP A 42 8.36 -10.98 2.51
N ASN A 43 9.11 -11.41 3.53
CA ASN A 43 10.06 -10.54 4.23
C ASN A 43 11.19 -10.06 3.31
N VAL A 44 11.63 -10.91 2.38
CA VAL A 44 12.67 -10.59 1.40
C VAL A 44 12.12 -9.61 0.36
N VAL A 45 10.91 -9.82 -0.14
CA VAL A 45 10.28 -8.88 -1.09
C VAL A 45 10.04 -7.52 -0.42
N ARG A 46 9.51 -7.51 0.81
CA ARG A 46 9.32 -6.27 1.59
C ARG A 46 10.62 -5.53 1.83
N GLU A 47 11.71 -6.23 2.16
CA GLU A 47 13.02 -5.60 2.31
C GLU A 47 13.56 -5.08 0.97
N TRP A 48 13.39 -5.85 -0.10
CA TRP A 48 13.85 -5.50 -1.44
C TRP A 48 13.17 -4.25 -2.01
N LEU A 49 11.90 -4.05 -1.68
CA LEU A 49 11.12 -2.88 -2.03
C LEU A 49 11.36 -1.70 -1.07
N LYS A 50 12.22 -1.79 -0.05
CA LYS A 50 12.57 -0.58 0.72
C LYS A 50 13.53 0.33 -0.06
N PRO A 51 13.38 1.66 0.05
CA PRO A 51 14.40 2.60 -0.40
C PRO A 51 15.77 2.26 0.21
N ARG A 52 16.81 2.27 -0.62
CA ARG A 52 18.22 2.15 -0.23
C ARG A 52 18.87 3.51 -0.01
N GLY A 53 18.30 4.56 -0.57
CA GLY A 53 18.68 5.94 -0.34
C GLY A 53 17.63 6.91 -0.84
N HIS A 54 17.61 8.11 -0.28
CA HIS A 54 16.76 9.21 -0.73
C HIS A 54 17.58 10.16 -1.61
N THR A 55 16.93 10.83 -2.56
CA THR A 55 17.55 11.91 -3.31
C THR A 55 17.32 13.24 -2.59
N ALA A 56 17.78 14.36 -3.18
CA ALA A 56 17.40 15.69 -2.70
C ALA A 56 15.92 16.03 -2.95
N SER A 57 15.19 15.21 -3.73
CA SER A 57 13.76 15.34 -3.93
C SER A 57 12.98 14.54 -2.90
N LEU A 58 11.95 15.15 -2.31
CA LEU A 58 10.98 14.46 -1.45
C LEU A 58 10.14 13.42 -2.22
N THR A 59 10.11 13.51 -3.55
CA THR A 59 9.30 12.63 -4.41
C THR A 59 10.09 11.51 -5.06
N THR A 60 11.40 11.38 -4.79
CA THR A 60 12.24 10.42 -5.49
C THR A 60 13.25 9.76 -4.57
N SER A 61 13.22 8.42 -4.57
CA SER A 61 14.15 7.57 -3.84
C SER A 61 14.77 6.52 -4.77
N LEU A 62 15.89 5.95 -4.32
CA LEU A 62 16.61 4.90 -5.03
C LEU A 62 16.52 3.61 -4.22
N GLY A 63 16.10 2.53 -4.86
CA GLY A 63 16.12 1.16 -4.35
C GLY A 63 17.24 0.33 -4.97
N ALA A 64 17.06 -0.99 -5.01
CA ALA A 64 18.00 -1.90 -5.67
C ALA A 64 17.25 -2.90 -6.57
N PRO A 65 16.96 -2.63 -7.86
CA PRO A 65 17.48 -1.54 -8.70
C PRO A 65 16.48 -0.39 -8.91
N TRP A 66 15.45 -0.29 -8.07
CA TRP A 66 14.27 0.56 -8.31
C TRP A 66 14.56 2.06 -8.37
N GLU A 67 13.95 2.73 -9.35
CA GLU A 67 13.65 4.16 -9.33
C GLU A 67 12.28 4.32 -8.67
N ILE A 68 12.24 4.83 -7.44
CA ILE A 68 11.02 4.89 -6.63
C ILE A 68 10.47 6.32 -6.70
N TYR A 69 9.30 6.46 -7.29
CA TYR A 69 8.59 7.74 -7.41
C TYR A 69 7.43 7.78 -6.44
N ARG A 70 7.37 8.85 -5.65
CA ARG A 70 6.34 9.06 -4.65
C ARG A 70 5.27 9.98 -5.17
N LEU A 71 4.02 9.52 -5.12
CA LEU A 71 2.85 10.28 -5.53
C LEU A 71 1.94 10.53 -4.33
N THR A 72 1.34 11.71 -4.30
CA THR A 72 0.33 12.07 -3.31
C THR A 72 -1.02 11.93 -3.99
N ILE A 73 -1.79 10.92 -3.58
CA ILE A 73 -3.05 10.55 -4.22
C ILE A 73 -4.22 10.88 -3.30
N PRO A 74 -5.36 11.38 -3.81
CA PRO A 74 -6.56 11.58 -3.03
C PRO A 74 -7.03 10.26 -2.40
N VAL A 75 -7.45 10.29 -1.13
CA VAL A 75 -7.93 9.08 -0.43
C VAL A 75 -9.34 8.65 -0.86
N SER A 76 -10.06 9.50 -1.59
CA SER A 76 -11.32 9.20 -2.26
C SER A 76 -11.55 10.16 -3.44
N ALA A 77 -12.62 9.95 -4.20
CA ALA A 77 -13.05 10.92 -5.21
C ALA A 77 -13.44 12.26 -4.56
N ASP A 78 -13.05 13.38 -5.18
CA ASP A 78 -13.41 14.75 -4.78
C ASP A 78 -13.03 15.16 -3.34
N THR A 79 -11.99 14.57 -2.73
CA THR A 79 -11.40 15.05 -1.48
C THR A 79 -10.06 15.74 -1.71
N ASN A 80 -9.75 16.73 -0.88
CA ASN A 80 -8.42 17.35 -0.81
C ASN A 80 -7.47 16.58 0.11
N ARG A 81 -7.96 15.56 0.82
CA ARG A 81 -7.12 14.70 1.66
C ARG A 81 -6.35 13.73 0.78
N THR A 82 -5.03 13.68 0.96
CA THR A 82 -4.18 12.77 0.20
C THR A 82 -3.41 11.83 1.10
N ARG A 83 -3.15 10.60 0.63
CA ARG A 83 -2.10 9.73 1.17
C ARG A 83 -0.90 9.70 0.23
N VAL A 84 0.20 9.16 0.74
CA VAL A 84 1.41 8.91 -0.04
C VAL A 84 1.37 7.47 -0.57
N SER A 85 1.73 7.28 -1.84
CA SER A 85 1.95 5.98 -2.44
C SER A 85 3.23 5.99 -3.27
N ASP A 86 3.98 4.90 -3.20
CA ASP A 86 5.25 4.74 -3.92
C ASP A 86 5.04 3.85 -5.17
N LEU A 87 5.53 4.32 -6.31
CA LEU A 87 5.59 3.59 -7.57
C LEU A 87 7.03 3.17 -7.84
N TYR A 88 7.24 1.85 -7.92
CA TYR A 88 8.55 1.25 -8.15
C TYR A 88 8.75 1.04 -9.62
N THR A 89 9.70 1.76 -10.20
CA THR A 89 9.92 1.75 -11.65
C THR A 89 11.33 1.35 -12.00
N LYS A 90 11.51 0.91 -13.23
CA LYS A 90 12.82 0.82 -13.86
C LYS A 90 12.72 1.23 -15.32
N ALA A 91 13.49 2.24 -15.69
CA ALA A 91 13.68 2.61 -17.08
C ALA A 91 14.81 1.79 -17.72
N GLY A 92 14.61 1.42 -18.97
CA GLY A 92 15.60 0.82 -19.86
C GLY A 92 15.56 1.46 -21.24
N GLY A 93 16.67 1.39 -21.96
CA GLY A 93 16.69 1.76 -23.36
C GLY A 93 18.08 1.77 -23.98
N ASN A 94 18.10 1.56 -25.29
CA ASN A 94 19.27 1.64 -26.15
C ASN A 94 18.86 2.32 -27.48
N ALA A 95 19.77 2.35 -28.45
CA ALA A 95 19.45 2.91 -29.77
C ALA A 95 18.32 2.11 -30.44
N GLY A 96 17.12 2.69 -30.49
CA GLY A 96 15.96 2.13 -31.18
C GLY A 96 14.96 1.38 -30.30
N TYR A 97 15.26 1.10 -29.02
CA TYR A 97 14.33 0.44 -28.10
C TYR A 97 14.32 1.10 -26.73
N ALA A 98 13.15 1.14 -26.10
CA ALA A 98 12.98 1.63 -24.74
C ALA A 98 11.94 0.82 -23.98
N ALA A 99 12.12 0.75 -22.68
CA ALA A 99 11.21 0.07 -21.78
C ALA A 99 10.99 0.88 -20.50
N ILE A 100 9.78 0.74 -19.96
CA ILE A 100 9.44 1.08 -18.58
C ILE A 100 8.81 -0.16 -17.97
N PHE A 101 9.32 -0.57 -16.82
CA PHE A 101 8.67 -1.55 -15.97
C PHE A 101 8.26 -0.85 -14.68
N ALA A 102 7.04 -1.05 -14.22
CA ALA A 102 6.53 -0.39 -13.03
C ALA A 102 5.59 -1.30 -12.23
N ILE A 103 5.69 -1.25 -10.90
CA ILE A 103 4.78 -1.90 -9.97
C ILE A 103 4.37 -0.94 -8.85
N SER A 104 3.11 -1.02 -8.44
CA SER A 104 2.57 -0.36 -7.26
C SER A 104 2.07 -1.43 -6.29
N PRO A 105 2.88 -1.78 -5.27
CA PRO A 105 2.52 -2.77 -4.28
C PRO A 105 1.21 -2.44 -3.56
N ASP A 106 1.00 -1.17 -3.20
CA ASP A 106 -0.23 -0.69 -2.53
C ASP A 106 -1.52 -1.08 -3.26
N HIS A 107 -1.48 -1.13 -4.59
CA HIS A 107 -2.65 -1.36 -5.44
C HIS A 107 -2.66 -2.76 -6.07
N GLY A 108 -1.60 -3.55 -5.90
CA GLY A 108 -1.45 -4.83 -6.61
C GLY A 108 -1.38 -4.68 -8.14
N ILE A 109 -0.92 -3.53 -8.64
CA ILE A 109 -0.91 -3.21 -10.07
C ILE A 109 0.53 -3.18 -10.61
N GLY A 110 0.73 -3.78 -11.79
CA GLY A 110 1.97 -3.64 -12.55
C GLY A 110 1.69 -3.26 -14.00
N TYR A 111 2.55 -2.43 -14.58
CA TYR A 111 2.47 -2.08 -15.99
C TYR A 111 3.85 -2.08 -16.65
N THR A 112 3.84 -2.24 -17.97
CA THR A 112 5.05 -2.21 -18.78
C THR A 112 4.79 -1.45 -20.07
N ILE A 113 5.74 -0.61 -20.45
CA ILE A 113 5.73 0.12 -21.72
C ILE A 113 6.91 -0.40 -22.53
N LEU A 114 6.67 -0.93 -23.73
CA LEU A 114 7.71 -1.39 -24.65
C LEU A 114 7.60 -0.60 -25.94
N LEU A 115 8.68 0.09 -26.32
CA LEU A 115 8.72 0.97 -27.49
C LEU A 115 9.87 0.55 -28.40
N ALA A 116 9.62 0.63 -29.71
CA ALA A 116 10.61 0.43 -30.75
C ALA A 116 10.51 1.56 -31.78
N GLY A 117 11.65 2.04 -32.26
CA GLY A 117 11.74 3.12 -33.24
C GLY A 117 12.65 4.28 -32.81
N ALA A 118 12.81 5.24 -33.72
CA ALA A 118 13.71 6.38 -33.51
C ALA A 118 13.34 7.25 -32.30
N SER A 119 12.05 7.29 -31.94
CA SER A 119 11.53 8.06 -30.80
C SER A 119 11.36 7.24 -29.51
N ALA A 120 11.72 5.96 -29.49
CA ALA A 120 11.46 5.07 -28.35
C ALA A 120 12.00 5.63 -27.01
N VAL A 121 13.24 6.14 -27.01
CA VAL A 121 13.90 6.71 -25.82
C VAL A 121 13.21 7.99 -25.32
N PRO A 122 12.97 9.02 -26.15
CA PRO A 122 12.27 10.22 -25.69
C PRO A 122 10.79 9.98 -25.33
N ASP A 123 10.09 9.07 -26.01
CA ASP A 123 8.64 8.87 -25.81
C ASP A 123 8.30 8.11 -24.51
N ARG A 124 9.25 7.32 -23.97
CA ARG A 124 8.98 6.46 -22.79
C ARG A 124 8.61 7.24 -21.53
N VAL A 125 9.18 8.43 -21.35
CA VAL A 125 9.02 9.23 -20.12
C VAL A 125 7.65 9.88 -20.06
N PRO A 126 7.18 10.60 -21.11
CA PRO A 126 5.80 11.10 -21.15
C PRO A 126 4.77 9.99 -20.97
N LEU A 127 4.96 8.83 -21.61
CA LEU A 127 4.03 7.70 -21.46
C LEU A 127 4.04 7.11 -20.05
N ARG A 128 5.20 6.99 -19.41
CA ARG A 128 5.30 6.59 -17.99
C ARG A 128 4.49 7.52 -17.10
N ASN A 129 4.69 8.83 -17.26
CA ASN A 129 4.01 9.84 -16.44
C ASN A 129 2.50 9.75 -16.64
N LEU A 130 2.04 9.73 -17.90
CA LEU A 130 0.62 9.62 -18.23
C LEU A 130 -0.01 8.38 -17.57
N ILE A 131 0.62 7.21 -17.69
CA ILE A 131 0.06 5.99 -17.10
C ILE A 131 0.07 6.07 -15.57
N GLY A 132 1.18 6.47 -14.96
CA GLY A 132 1.30 6.54 -13.50
C GLY A 132 0.34 7.56 -12.86
N GLU A 133 0.19 8.74 -13.47
CA GLU A 133 -0.64 9.83 -12.95
C GLU A 133 -2.14 9.63 -13.23
N VAL A 134 -2.52 8.73 -14.15
CA VAL A 134 -3.92 8.41 -14.44
C VAL A 134 -4.35 7.12 -13.75
N PHE A 135 -3.61 6.02 -13.90
CA PHE A 135 -4.06 4.72 -13.44
C PHE A 135 -3.92 4.53 -11.93
N ILE A 136 -2.89 5.10 -11.29
CA ILE A 136 -2.71 4.94 -9.84
C ILE A 136 -3.82 5.68 -9.06
N PRO A 137 -4.15 6.95 -9.34
CA PRO A 137 -5.29 7.60 -8.70
C PRO A 137 -6.63 6.92 -9.02
N ALA A 138 -6.82 6.41 -10.25
CA ALA A 138 -8.03 5.68 -10.60
C ALA A 138 -8.16 4.35 -9.83
N ALA A 139 -7.05 3.64 -9.59
CA ALA A 139 -7.03 2.44 -8.78
C ALA A 139 -7.37 2.72 -7.31
N GLU A 140 -6.87 3.82 -6.75
CA GLU A 140 -7.22 4.27 -5.40
C GLU A 140 -8.72 4.58 -5.28
N ALA A 141 -9.30 5.29 -6.25
CA ALA A 141 -10.73 5.56 -6.28
C ALA A 141 -11.56 4.27 -6.37
N ALA A 142 -11.16 3.32 -7.23
CA ALA A 142 -11.82 2.03 -7.34
C ALA A 142 -11.69 1.20 -6.06
N ALA A 143 -10.55 1.26 -5.37
CA ALA A 143 -10.34 0.58 -4.09
C ALA A 143 -11.24 1.18 -3.00
N PHE A 144 -11.41 2.51 -2.97
CA PHE A 144 -12.35 3.18 -2.08
C PHE A 144 -13.80 2.72 -2.30
N GLU A 145 -14.27 2.72 -3.55
CA GLU A 145 -15.62 2.24 -3.92
C GLU A 145 -15.83 0.75 -3.57
N ASN A 146 -14.81 -0.07 -3.81
CA ASN A 146 -14.82 -1.48 -3.44
C ASN A 146 -14.94 -1.65 -1.92
N ALA A 147 -14.10 -0.97 -1.14
CA ALA A 147 -14.13 -1.04 0.32
C ALA A 147 -15.48 -0.58 0.88
N ALA A 148 -16.07 0.48 0.32
CA ALA A 148 -17.38 0.97 0.73
C ALA A 148 -18.49 -0.09 0.54
N THR A 149 -18.39 -0.89 -0.52
CA THR A 149 -19.36 -1.96 -0.81
C THR A 149 -19.10 -3.23 0.00
N ASN A 150 -17.82 -3.59 0.15
CA ASN A 150 -17.42 -4.93 0.56
C ASN A 150 -16.88 -5.03 1.99
N TYR A 151 -16.33 -3.95 2.53
CA TYR A 151 -15.68 -3.92 3.85
C TYR A 151 -16.51 -3.21 4.90
N ALA A 152 -17.17 -2.09 4.54
CA ALA A 152 -18.09 -1.42 5.44
C ALA A 152 -19.27 -2.33 5.83
N GLY A 153 -19.71 -2.26 7.09
CA GLY A 153 -20.79 -3.12 7.59
C GLY A 153 -20.84 -3.19 9.11
N LYS A 154 -21.87 -3.87 9.60
CA LYS A 154 -22.03 -4.20 11.03
C LYS A 154 -21.78 -5.67 11.25
N PHE A 155 -21.12 -5.98 12.36
CA PHE A 155 -20.72 -7.32 12.72
C PHE A 155 -21.09 -7.57 14.17
N ALA A 156 -21.57 -8.77 14.48
CA ALA A 156 -21.85 -9.20 15.85
C ALA A 156 -21.41 -10.65 16.06
N ASP A 157 -21.01 -10.96 17.28
CA ASP A 157 -20.78 -12.34 17.71
C ASP A 157 -22.12 -13.11 17.65
N PRO A 158 -22.20 -14.23 16.89
CA PRO A 158 -23.40 -15.05 16.81
C PRO A 158 -23.92 -15.57 18.15
N ASP A 159 -23.02 -15.76 19.13
CA ASP A 159 -23.33 -16.33 20.43
C ASP A 159 -23.55 -15.25 21.52
N ASN A 160 -23.11 -14.01 21.26
CA ASN A 160 -23.28 -12.88 22.17
C ASN A 160 -23.38 -11.53 21.43
N GLU A 161 -24.60 -11.07 21.12
CA GLU A 161 -24.82 -9.79 20.42
C GLU A 161 -24.26 -8.55 21.17
N LEU A 162 -23.94 -8.66 22.47
CA LEU A 162 -23.25 -7.60 23.22
C LEU A 162 -21.80 -7.40 22.77
N SER A 163 -21.25 -8.35 22.03
CA SER A 163 -19.99 -8.25 21.30
C SER A 163 -20.27 -7.90 19.84
N ASN A 164 -20.00 -6.66 19.45
CA ASN A 164 -20.30 -6.15 18.11
C ASN A 164 -19.35 -5.03 17.69
N LEU A 165 -19.21 -4.82 16.38
CA LEU A 165 -18.45 -3.71 15.81
C LEU A 165 -19.08 -3.19 14.53
N THR A 166 -18.69 -1.97 14.16
CA THR A 166 -19.08 -1.35 12.89
C THR A 166 -17.82 -0.90 12.14
N LEU A 167 -17.72 -1.29 10.87
CA LEU A 167 -16.72 -0.78 9.93
C LEU A 167 -17.36 0.22 8.97
N THR A 168 -16.64 1.30 8.68
CA THR A 168 -17.08 2.38 7.80
C THR A 168 -15.99 2.73 6.80
N VAL A 169 -16.39 3.36 5.69
CA VAL A 169 -15.48 3.95 4.71
C VAL A 169 -15.89 5.41 4.56
N ASP A 170 -15.00 6.30 5.00
CA ASP A 170 -15.30 7.72 5.13
C ASP A 170 -14.58 8.50 4.04
N LYS A 171 -15.31 9.37 3.35
CA LYS A 171 -14.82 10.11 2.18
C LYS A 171 -13.49 10.84 2.41
N ASP A 172 -13.30 11.47 3.55
CA ASP A 172 -12.14 12.34 3.79
C ASP A 172 -11.04 11.67 4.62
N GLU A 173 -11.07 10.34 4.79
CA GLU A 173 -10.16 9.63 5.67
C GLU A 173 -9.66 8.30 5.07
N PRO A 174 -8.35 7.98 5.15
CA PRO A 174 -7.81 6.70 4.69
C PRO A 174 -8.10 5.56 5.69
N GLY A 175 -8.11 4.32 5.22
CA GLY A 175 -8.38 3.15 6.09
C GLY A 175 -9.86 3.03 6.49
N LEU A 176 -10.20 1.92 7.13
CA LEU A 176 -11.58 1.63 7.52
C LEU A 176 -11.89 2.31 8.86
N GLY A 177 -12.93 3.13 8.95
CA GLY A 177 -13.34 3.73 10.21
C GLY A 177 -13.94 2.68 11.15
N LEU A 178 -13.60 2.76 12.44
CA LEU A 178 -14.10 1.90 13.52
C LEU A 178 -14.88 2.75 14.55
N PRO A 179 -16.08 3.24 14.22
CA PRO A 179 -16.86 4.11 15.10
C PRO A 179 -17.52 3.38 16.28
N SER A 180 -17.62 2.05 16.25
CA SER A 180 -18.23 1.26 17.31
C SER A 180 -17.48 -0.06 17.48
N LEU A 181 -17.14 -0.37 18.74
CA LEU A 181 -16.48 -1.61 19.14
C LEU A 181 -16.90 -1.96 20.57
N PHE A 182 -17.65 -3.04 20.72
CA PHE A 182 -18.08 -3.59 21.99
C PHE A 182 -17.65 -5.04 22.11
N VAL A 183 -17.18 -5.42 23.29
CA VAL A 183 -16.92 -6.81 23.66
C VAL A 183 -17.60 -7.04 25.01
N ASP A 184 -18.49 -8.02 25.05
CA ASP A 184 -19.32 -8.36 26.21
C ASP A 184 -20.05 -7.16 26.82
N GLY A 185 -20.52 -6.23 25.96
CA GLY A 185 -21.25 -5.02 26.37
C GLY A 185 -20.38 -3.87 26.87
N VAL A 186 -19.05 -4.04 26.88
CA VAL A 186 -18.09 -3.00 27.25
C VAL A 186 -17.58 -2.32 25.98
N ASN A 187 -17.50 -0.99 25.96
CA ASN A 187 -16.90 -0.24 24.85
C ASN A 187 -15.38 -0.38 24.89
N TRP A 188 -14.79 -0.91 23.82
CA TRP A 188 -13.35 -1.19 23.74
C TRP A 188 -12.57 -0.14 22.93
N LEU A 189 -13.21 0.87 22.35
CA LEU A 189 -12.51 1.92 21.60
C LEU A 189 -11.49 2.70 22.46
N SER A 190 -11.75 2.86 23.76
CA SER A 190 -10.82 3.50 24.69
C SER A 190 -9.53 2.70 24.88
N ASN A 191 -9.54 1.40 24.61
CA ASN A 191 -8.37 0.54 24.82
C ASN A 191 -7.35 0.68 23.69
N ILE A 192 -7.75 1.20 22.52
CA ILE A 192 -6.88 1.39 21.34
C ILE A 192 -5.98 2.64 21.50
N THR A 193 -6.44 3.64 22.24
CA THR A 193 -5.78 4.96 22.35
C THR A 193 -4.70 4.96 23.44
N GLN A 194 -5.11 5.17 24.68
CA GLN A 194 -4.33 5.10 25.92
C GLN A 194 -5.32 4.79 27.06
N PRO A 195 -5.38 3.54 27.54
CA PRO A 195 -6.21 3.19 28.69
C PRO A 195 -5.91 4.14 29.87
N LEU A 196 -6.96 4.69 30.50
CA LEU A 196 -6.91 5.55 31.72
C LEU A 196 -6.55 7.03 31.52
N LEU A 197 -6.26 7.50 30.30
CA LEU A 197 -6.24 8.94 30.01
C LEU A 197 -7.60 9.35 29.46
N ASP A 198 -8.43 9.96 30.32
CA ASP A 198 -9.60 10.73 29.87
C ASP A 198 -9.07 11.91 29.04
N PRO A 199 -9.28 11.93 27.71
CA PRO A 199 -8.85 13.05 26.89
C PRO A 199 -9.87 14.19 27.05
N ALA A 200 -10.06 14.62 28.31
CA ALA A 200 -10.87 15.74 28.75
C ALA A 200 -12.01 16.10 27.78
N ALA A 201 -12.96 15.20 27.51
CA ALA A 201 -14.20 15.45 26.75
C ALA A 201 -14.12 16.30 25.45
N SER A 202 -12.94 16.56 24.87
CA SER A 202 -12.72 17.63 23.89
C SER A 202 -11.79 17.26 22.75
N VAL A 203 -11.23 16.04 22.75
CA VAL A 203 -10.50 15.51 21.59
C VAL A 203 -11.44 14.64 20.77
N ASN A 204 -11.79 15.12 19.58
CA ASN A 204 -12.48 14.31 18.57
C ASN A 204 -11.48 13.24 18.08
N ILE A 205 -11.60 12.00 18.55
CA ILE A 205 -10.71 10.89 18.19
C ILE A 205 -11.38 10.05 17.10
N SER A 206 -10.61 9.68 16.08
CA SER A 206 -10.98 8.72 15.04
C SER A 206 -10.15 7.45 15.21
N ASN A 207 -10.83 6.31 15.36
CA ASN A 207 -10.20 4.99 15.33
C ASN A 207 -10.35 4.42 13.93
N ARG A 208 -9.25 3.96 13.32
CA ARG A 208 -9.26 3.42 11.96
C ARG A 208 -8.41 2.17 11.84
N LEU A 209 -8.84 1.22 11.04
CA LEU A 209 -8.10 0.01 10.70
C LEU A 209 -7.28 0.21 9.43
N TYR A 210 -5.99 -0.10 9.49
CA TYR A 210 -5.06 -0.07 8.37
C TYR A 210 -4.50 -1.48 8.11
N PRO A 211 -4.30 -1.90 6.86
CA PRO A 211 -3.70 -3.19 6.57
C PRO A 211 -2.28 -3.28 7.16
N SER A 212 -1.99 -4.35 7.91
CA SER A 212 -0.65 -4.61 8.45
C SER A 212 0.25 -5.40 7.50
N GLY A 213 -0.32 -5.84 6.37
CA GLY A 213 0.37 -6.59 5.31
C GLY A 213 0.39 -8.11 5.52
N GLY A 214 -0.20 -8.62 6.59
CA GLY A 214 -0.40 -10.05 6.80
C GLY A 214 -1.64 -10.55 6.06
N GLU A 215 -1.48 -11.59 5.24
CA GLU A 215 -2.56 -12.25 4.51
C GLU A 215 -2.29 -13.76 4.46
N TYR A 216 -3.31 -14.58 4.71
CA TYR A 216 -3.17 -16.03 4.67
C TYR A 216 -4.50 -16.73 4.38
N ILE A 217 -4.40 -17.99 3.95
CA ILE A 217 -5.57 -18.86 3.83
C ILE A 217 -5.77 -19.57 5.17
N SER A 218 -6.92 -19.34 5.80
CA SER A 218 -7.28 -19.94 7.07
C SER A 218 -7.24 -21.47 6.97
N PRO A 219 -6.47 -22.18 7.82
CA PRO A 219 -6.43 -23.64 7.80
C PRO A 219 -7.75 -24.30 8.19
N SER A 220 -8.63 -23.59 8.90
CA SER A 220 -9.88 -24.15 9.42
C SER A 220 -10.99 -24.22 8.37
N ASN A 221 -11.04 -23.24 7.45
CA ASN A 221 -12.14 -23.09 6.51
C ASN A 221 -11.72 -22.74 5.07
N GLY A 222 -10.42 -22.58 4.81
CA GLY A 222 -9.88 -22.27 3.50
C GLY A 222 -10.18 -20.85 3.00
N ARG A 223 -10.66 -19.95 3.86
CA ARG A 223 -11.01 -18.57 3.48
C ARG A 223 -9.80 -17.65 3.60
N LEU A 224 -9.83 -16.57 2.82
CA LEU A 224 -8.81 -15.55 2.87
C LEU A 224 -8.95 -14.71 4.14
N VAL A 225 -7.86 -14.53 4.88
CA VAL A 225 -7.81 -13.68 6.07
C VAL A 225 -6.78 -12.58 5.84
N LYS A 226 -7.16 -11.34 6.13
CA LYS A 226 -6.29 -10.16 6.06
C LYS A 226 -6.14 -9.54 7.43
N GLN A 227 -4.91 -9.18 7.81
CA GLN A 227 -4.57 -8.58 9.08
C GLN A 227 -4.59 -7.05 9.00
N PHE A 228 -5.14 -6.43 10.04
CA PHE A 228 -5.31 -5.00 10.17
C PHE A 228 -4.92 -4.54 11.58
N ASP A 229 -4.30 -3.37 11.64
CA ASP A 229 -3.99 -2.69 12.89
C ASP A 229 -4.91 -1.48 13.09
N ALA A 230 -5.46 -1.35 14.29
CA ALA A 230 -6.20 -0.19 14.70
C ALA A 230 -5.25 0.93 15.15
N VAL A 231 -5.45 2.10 14.54
CA VAL A 231 -4.70 3.31 14.82
C VAL A 231 -5.69 4.38 15.26
N SER A 232 -5.39 5.00 16.40
CA SER A 232 -6.21 6.06 16.96
C SER A 232 -5.53 7.40 16.78
N GLY A 233 -6.24 8.36 16.21
CA GLY A 233 -5.71 9.70 15.97
C GLY A 233 -6.78 10.77 16.07
N LYS A 234 -6.37 12.03 15.88
CA LYS A 234 -7.31 13.14 15.81
C LYS A 234 -8.23 12.98 14.58
N ALA A 235 -9.54 13.04 14.79
CA ALA A 235 -10.53 13.02 13.73
C ALA A 235 -10.53 14.32 12.92
N GLY A 236 -10.83 14.21 11.62
CA GLY A 236 -10.72 15.33 10.69
C GLY A 236 -9.24 15.53 10.38
N GLY A 237 -8.77 14.81 9.36
CA GLY A 237 -7.37 14.76 8.93
C GLY A 237 -6.62 16.08 9.14
N ILE A 238 -5.49 16.00 9.83
CA ILE A 238 -4.63 17.15 10.06
C ILE A 238 -4.09 17.59 8.69
N PRO A 239 -4.21 18.87 8.28
CA PRO A 239 -3.58 19.37 7.07
C PRO A 239 -2.12 18.93 7.05
N ARG A 240 -1.60 18.57 5.86
CA ARG A 240 -0.17 18.24 5.73
C ARG A 240 0.65 19.31 6.40
N SER A 241 1.61 18.86 7.21
CA SER A 241 2.44 19.77 7.97
C SER A 241 3.21 20.69 7.02
N GLN A 242 3.48 21.92 7.46
CA GLN A 242 4.36 22.80 6.68
C GLN A 242 5.78 22.23 6.56
N VAL A 243 6.18 21.23 7.35
CA VAL A 243 7.53 20.63 7.26
C VAL A 243 7.65 19.59 6.13
N GLU A 244 6.54 19.05 5.61
CA GLU A 244 6.49 18.20 4.40
C GLU A 244 6.76 18.97 3.08
N GLY A 245 7.64 19.99 3.12
CA GLY A 245 7.99 20.82 1.97
C GLY A 245 8.19 22.32 2.25
N GLY A 246 8.13 22.74 3.52
CA GLY A 246 8.27 24.13 3.97
C GLY A 246 9.18 24.28 5.20
N THR A 247 8.77 25.04 6.22
CA THR A 247 9.64 25.44 7.35
C THR A 247 9.49 24.57 8.59
N GLY A 248 10.61 24.09 9.14
CA GLY A 248 10.69 23.34 10.40
C GLY A 248 11.31 21.96 10.22
N LEU A 249 11.45 21.20 11.32
CA LEU A 249 12.06 19.86 11.32
C LEU A 249 11.10 18.74 11.78
N PHE A 250 10.14 19.08 12.64
CA PHE A 250 9.23 18.11 13.26
C PHE A 250 7.80 18.43 12.87
N ASP A 251 7.01 17.39 12.61
CA ASP A 251 5.57 17.42 12.74
C ASP A 251 5.09 16.30 13.64
N ASP A 252 3.93 16.52 14.25
CA ASP A 252 3.27 15.53 15.09
C ASP A 252 2.23 14.73 14.29
N GLY A 253 2.27 14.79 12.95
CA GLY A 253 1.26 14.18 12.08
C GLY A 253 1.30 12.65 12.11
N CYS A 254 2.46 12.07 12.45
CA CYS A 254 2.66 10.63 12.56
C CYS A 254 2.53 10.09 13.99
N THR A 255 2.29 10.93 15.00
CA THR A 255 2.25 10.51 16.42
C THR A 255 1.23 9.41 16.72
N ALA A 256 0.12 9.36 15.94
CA ALA A 256 -0.87 8.28 16.04
C ALA A 256 -0.27 6.88 15.80
N TRP A 257 0.79 6.78 14.99
CA TRP A 257 1.48 5.52 14.71
C TRP A 257 2.46 5.11 15.81
N GLU A 258 2.91 6.03 16.66
CA GLU A 258 3.88 5.74 17.74
C GLU A 258 3.30 4.83 18.84
N THR A 259 1.98 4.88 19.03
CA THR A 259 1.28 4.07 20.04
C THR A 259 0.64 2.81 19.48
N THR A 260 0.75 2.55 18.17
CA THR A 260 0.19 1.34 17.55
C THR A 260 0.91 0.10 18.12
N GLY A 261 0.15 -0.89 18.59
CA GLY A 261 0.69 -2.09 19.24
C GLY A 261 1.24 -1.88 20.66
N PHE A 262 1.21 -0.65 21.19
CA PHE A 262 1.67 -0.38 22.56
C PHE A 262 0.63 -0.82 23.60
N PHE A 263 -0.66 -0.69 23.29
CA PHE A 263 -1.77 -1.09 24.15
C PHE A 263 -2.44 -2.36 23.59
N THR A 264 -2.92 -3.23 24.48
CA THR A 264 -3.76 -4.37 24.11
C THR A 264 -4.99 -3.85 23.38
N THR A 265 -5.37 -4.39 22.21
CA THR A 265 -6.53 -4.06 21.32
C THR A 265 -6.23 -3.42 19.97
N THR A 266 -5.08 -3.70 19.34
CA THR A 266 -4.81 -3.15 18.00
C THR A 266 -4.97 -4.13 16.86
N GLU A 267 -4.97 -5.44 17.08
CA GLU A 267 -4.88 -6.40 15.97
C GLU A 267 -6.23 -7.05 15.62
N PHE A 268 -6.58 -6.94 14.34
CA PHE A 268 -7.83 -7.44 13.76
C PHE A 268 -7.54 -8.35 12.56
N GLU A 269 -8.34 -9.41 12.42
CA GLU A 269 -8.35 -10.28 11.25
C GLU A 269 -9.69 -10.20 10.55
N LEU A 270 -9.68 -9.82 9.28
CA LEU A 270 -10.85 -9.72 8.42
C LEU A 270 -10.88 -10.94 7.52
N GLU A 271 -11.89 -11.79 7.69
CA GLU A 271 -12.15 -12.92 6.80
C GLU A 271 -12.93 -12.45 5.58
N VAL A 272 -12.38 -12.69 4.39
CA VAL A 272 -12.90 -12.21 3.11
C VAL A 272 -13.39 -13.40 2.27
N VAL A 273 -14.64 -13.31 1.79
CA VAL A 273 -15.28 -14.27 0.90
C VAL A 273 -15.79 -13.52 -0.33
N GLU A 274 -15.35 -13.93 -1.52
CA GLU A 274 -15.72 -13.28 -2.80
C GLU A 274 -15.48 -11.75 -2.80
N GLY A 275 -14.43 -11.31 -2.10
CA GLY A 275 -14.07 -9.89 -1.97
C GLY A 275 -14.81 -9.14 -0.86
N ARG A 276 -15.80 -9.74 -0.19
CA ARG A 276 -16.58 -9.15 0.89
C ARG A 276 -16.10 -9.63 2.26
N VAL A 277 -15.96 -8.72 3.22
CA VAL A 277 -15.64 -9.08 4.61
C VAL A 277 -16.87 -9.73 5.24
N MET A 278 -16.73 -10.98 5.69
CA MET A 278 -17.81 -11.77 6.27
C MET A 278 -17.67 -11.97 7.78
N ALA A 279 -16.44 -11.89 8.30
CA ALA A 279 -16.19 -11.94 9.72
C ALA A 279 -14.99 -11.07 10.09
N VAL A 280 -15.01 -10.57 11.32
CA VAL A 280 -13.92 -9.80 11.93
C VAL A 280 -13.57 -10.47 13.25
N ARG A 281 -12.34 -10.94 13.37
CA ARG A 281 -11.79 -11.50 14.61
C ARG A 281 -10.89 -10.47 15.27
N MET A 282 -11.14 -10.20 16.54
CA MET A 282 -10.23 -9.45 17.39
C MET A 282 -9.24 -10.41 18.03
N LEU A 283 -7.94 -10.19 17.83
CA LEU A 283 -6.94 -11.14 18.34
C LEU A 283 -6.85 -11.11 19.86
N ASP A 284 -6.91 -9.93 20.46
CA ASP A 284 -6.72 -9.74 21.91
C ASP A 284 -7.88 -10.30 22.76
N SER A 285 -9.13 -10.17 22.32
CA SER A 285 -10.29 -10.73 23.01
C SER A 285 -10.63 -12.15 22.56
N ASN A 286 -10.03 -12.60 21.44
CA ASN A 286 -10.37 -13.84 20.75
C ASN A 286 -11.86 -13.97 20.39
N VAL A 287 -12.54 -12.83 20.18
CA VAL A 287 -13.94 -12.77 19.75
C VAL A 287 -14.01 -12.68 18.23
N THR A 288 -14.90 -13.47 17.62
CA THR A 288 -15.16 -13.44 16.18
C THR A 288 -16.57 -12.94 15.94
N MET A 289 -16.69 -11.79 15.28
CA MET A 289 -17.96 -11.15 14.96
C MET A 289 -18.27 -11.40 13.48
N THR A 290 -19.45 -11.94 13.20
CA THR A 290 -19.91 -12.21 11.83
C THR A 290 -20.75 -11.06 11.30
N ARG A 291 -20.71 -10.85 9.99
CA ARG A 291 -21.47 -9.80 9.31
C ARG A 291 -22.97 -10.04 9.47
N LEU A 292 -23.71 -8.98 9.82
CA LEU A 292 -25.16 -9.05 9.99
C LEU A 292 -25.93 -9.07 8.65
N ASP A 293 -25.45 -8.31 7.64
CA ASP A 293 -26.06 -8.22 6.30
C ASP A 293 -25.03 -8.12 5.16
#